data_AF-A0A1L3JF98-F1
#
_entry.id   AF-A0A1L3JF98-F1
#
_cell.length_a   1.000
_cell.length_b   1.000
_cell.length_c   1.000
_cell.angle_alpha   90.00
_cell.angle_beta   90.00
_cell.angle_gamma   90.00
#
_symmetry.space_group_name_H-M   'P 1'
#
loop_
_entity.id
_entity.type
_entity.pdbx_description
1 polymer ?
#
loop_
_entity_poly.entity_id
_entity_poly.type
_entity_poly.pdbx_seq_one_letter_code
_entity_poly.pdbx_strand_id
1 'polypeptide(L)'
;MNVPYAKGYKIAPMGEMSAIYHFASGQSHLVASPVPEILDILDGSPCDEKAIFDQLSAIFDVDNDDDLRILITQQMDELYALGLIERADNV
;
A
#
# COMPACT_ATOMS: atom_id res chain seq x y z
N MET A 1 4.69 10.06 14.46
CA MET A 1 4.83 9.09 13.36
C MET A 1 3.44 8.96 12.77
N ASN A 2 3.29 9.19 11.48
CA ASN A 2 1.99 9.12 10.82
C ASN A 2 1.72 7.66 10.47
N VAL A 3 0.52 7.16 10.77
CA VAL A 3 0.20 5.73 10.61
C VAL A 3 -0.72 5.62 9.39
N PRO A 4 -0.26 5.07 8.26
CA PRO A 4 -1.11 4.89 7.09
C PRO A 4 -2.24 3.89 7.35
N TYR A 5 -3.35 4.02 6.61
CA TYR A 5 -4.42 3.03 6.53
C TYR A 5 -5.11 3.04 5.16
N ALA A 6 -5.65 1.90 4.75
CA ALA A 6 -6.36 1.70 3.48
C ALA A 6 -7.76 2.34 3.48
N LYS A 7 -8.22 2.85 2.33
CA LYS A 7 -9.56 3.47 2.23
C LYS A 7 -10.34 3.08 0.97
N GLY A 8 -11.51 2.47 1.19
CA GLY A 8 -12.65 2.55 0.26
C GLY A 8 -12.36 2.16 -1.19
N TYR A 9 -11.81 0.97 -1.40
CA TYR A 9 -11.53 0.41 -2.74
C TYR A 9 -12.02 -1.03 -2.88
N LYS A 10 -11.98 -1.55 -4.11
CA LYS A 10 -12.04 -2.99 -4.41
C LYS A 10 -10.83 -3.39 -5.24
N ILE A 11 -10.27 -4.54 -4.92
CA ILE A 11 -9.19 -5.16 -5.70
C ILE A 11 -9.77 -6.38 -6.44
N ALA A 12 -9.42 -6.52 -7.71
CA ALA A 12 -9.72 -7.71 -8.50
C ALA A 12 -8.47 -8.16 -9.27
N PRO A 13 -8.21 -9.48 -9.37
CA PRO A 13 -7.07 -9.99 -10.12
C PRO A 13 -7.23 -9.74 -11.63
N MET A 14 -6.15 -9.42 -12.31
CA MET A 14 -6.11 -9.16 -13.75
C MET A 14 -4.83 -9.71 -14.39
N GLY A 15 -4.66 -11.03 -14.33
CA GLY A 15 -3.41 -11.69 -14.74
C GLY A 15 -2.32 -11.45 -13.71
N GLU A 16 -1.14 -11.01 -14.18
CA GLU A 16 0.01 -10.65 -13.33
C GLU A 16 -0.14 -9.29 -12.62
N MET A 17 -1.25 -8.59 -12.87
CA MET A 17 -1.57 -7.29 -12.26
C MET A 17 -2.87 -7.38 -11.47
N SER A 18 -3.12 -6.34 -10.67
CA SER A 18 -4.39 -6.14 -9.98
C SER A 18 -5.07 -4.86 -10.47
N ALA A 19 -6.39 -4.91 -10.62
CA ALA A 19 -7.23 -3.74 -10.84
C ALA A 19 -7.80 -3.25 -9.51
N ILE A 20 -7.52 -2.00 -9.17
CA ILE A 20 -8.04 -1.32 -7.99
C ILE A 20 -9.11 -0.33 -8.44
N TYR A 21 -10.35 -0.54 -8.03
CA TYR A 21 -11.42 0.44 -8.21
C TYR A 21 -11.55 1.30 -6.93
N HIS A 22 -11.28 2.60 -7.03
CA HIS A 22 -11.37 3.55 -5.94
C HIS A 22 -12.75 4.20 -5.89
N PHE A 23 -13.49 4.00 -4.79
CA PHE A 23 -14.90 4.41 -4.74
C PHE A 23 -15.11 5.91 -4.77
N ALA A 24 -14.23 6.68 -4.11
CA ALA A 24 -14.40 8.13 -3.99
C ALA A 24 -14.15 8.85 -5.33
N SER A 25 -13.18 8.37 -6.12
CA SER A 25 -12.84 8.96 -7.42
C SER A 25 -13.59 8.34 -8.59
N GLY A 26 -14.11 7.11 -8.44
CA GLY A 26 -14.69 6.32 -9.53
C GLY A 26 -13.65 5.84 -10.56
N GLN A 27 -12.35 5.91 -10.24
CA GLN A 27 -11.27 5.51 -11.14
C GLN A 27 -10.83 4.06 -10.90
N SER A 28 -10.34 3.42 -11.96
CA SER A 28 -9.68 2.13 -11.90
C SER A 28 -8.17 2.29 -12.16
N HIS A 29 -7.35 1.76 -11.26
CA HIS A 29 -5.90 1.75 -11.36
C HIS A 29 -5.43 0.33 -11.63
N LEU A 30 -4.55 0.14 -12.62
CA LEU A 30 -3.86 -1.13 -12.83
C LEU A 30 -2.50 -1.05 -12.17
N VAL A 31 -2.23 -1.99 -11.27
CA VAL A 31 -1.02 -1.99 -10.45
C VAL A 31 -0.36 -3.36 -10.46
N ALA A 32 0.95 -3.37 -10.32
CA ALA A 32 1.73 -4.55 -10.03
C ALA A 32 2.08 -4.59 -8.53
N SER A 33 2.67 -5.71 -8.08
CA SER A 33 3.33 -5.79 -6.78
C SER A 33 4.37 -4.66 -6.65
N PRO A 34 4.56 -4.08 -5.45
CA PRO A 34 4.00 -4.51 -4.17
C PRO A 34 2.69 -3.80 -3.76
N VAL A 35 2.03 -3.06 -4.66
CA VAL A 35 0.89 -2.19 -4.28
C VAL A 35 -0.29 -2.98 -3.67
N PRO A 36 -0.76 -4.09 -4.25
CA PRO A 36 -1.82 -4.88 -3.63
C PRO A 36 -1.45 -5.38 -2.23
N GLU A 37 -0.21 -5.80 -2.02
CA GLU A 37 0.30 -6.34 -0.76
C GLU A 37 0.38 -5.26 0.31
N ILE A 38 0.81 -4.05 -0.07
CA ILE A 38 0.74 -2.87 0.81
C ILE A 38 -0.71 -2.64 1.26
N LEU A 39 -1.64 -2.61 0.31
CA LEU A 39 -3.04 -2.33 0.60
C LEU A 39 -3.66 -3.40 1.51
N ASP A 40 -3.31 -4.67 1.30
CA ASP A 40 -3.74 -5.80 2.14
C ASP A 40 -3.21 -5.69 3.57
N ILE A 41 -1.93 -5.34 3.75
CA ILE A 41 -1.34 -5.06 5.08
C ILE A 41 -2.12 -3.94 5.79
N LEU A 42 -2.49 -2.89 5.07
CA LEU A 42 -3.18 -1.72 5.60
C LEU A 42 -4.68 -1.91 5.82
N ASP A 43 -5.33 -2.85 5.14
CA ASP A 43 -6.74 -3.18 5.34
C ASP A 43 -6.97 -3.94 6.66
N GLY A 44 -5.94 -4.67 7.12
CA GLY A 44 -5.96 -5.38 8.40
C GLY A 44 -5.97 -4.44 9.63
N SER A 45 -5.17 -3.37 9.61
CA SER A 45 -5.13 -2.31 10.63
C SER A 45 -4.13 -1.21 10.22
N PRO A 46 -4.30 0.04 10.73
CA PRO A 46 -3.24 1.03 10.64
C PRO A 46 -1.95 0.49 11.26
N CYS A 47 -0.83 0.59 10.55
CA CYS A 47 0.48 0.17 11.05
C CYS A 47 1.56 1.17 10.63
N ASP A 48 2.65 1.25 11.41
CA ASP A 48 3.73 2.17 11.08
C ASP A 48 4.55 1.68 9.88
N GLU A 49 5.30 2.59 9.27
CA GLU A 49 6.13 2.28 8.10
C GLU A 49 7.10 1.12 8.36
N LYS A 50 7.65 1.02 9.58
CA LYS A 50 8.58 -0.07 9.93
C LYS A 50 7.89 -1.43 9.84
N ALA A 51 6.69 -1.54 10.41
CA ALA A 51 5.90 -2.76 10.37
C ALA A 51 5.50 -3.15 8.93
N ILE A 52 5.27 -2.16 8.05
CA ILE A 52 5.01 -2.41 6.63
C ILE A 52 6.27 -2.98 5.96
N PHE A 53 7.43 -2.37 6.14
CA PHE A 53 8.68 -2.89 5.56
C PHE A 53 9.00 -4.31 6.05
N ASP A 54 8.86 -4.56 7.36
CA ASP A 54 9.14 -5.88 7.94
C ASP A 54 8.22 -6.96 7.34
N GLN A 55 6.93 -6.66 7.19
CA GLN A 55 5.95 -7.59 6.60
C GLN A 55 6.20 -7.82 5.11
N LEU A 56 6.48 -6.77 4.34
CA LEU A 56 6.76 -6.90 2.91
C LEU A 56 8.06 -7.65 2.65
N SER A 57 9.10 -7.41 3.47
CA SER A 57 10.36 -8.16 3.40
C SER A 57 10.11 -9.66 3.59
N ALA A 58 9.23 -10.02 4.54
CA ALA A 58 8.83 -11.40 4.76
C ALA A 58 7.97 -11.99 3.63
N ILE A 59 7.06 -11.20 3.04
CA ILE A 59 6.20 -11.63 1.92
C ILE A 59 7.02 -11.92 0.67
N PHE A 60 8.00 -11.07 0.36
CA PHE A 60 8.81 -11.17 -0.85
C PHE A 60 10.10 -11.99 -0.66
N ASP A 61 10.38 -12.46 0.56
CA ASP A 61 11.61 -13.18 0.92
C ASP A 61 12.88 -12.40 0.52
N VAL A 62 12.87 -11.09 0.85
CA VAL A 62 13.97 -10.16 0.55
C VAL A 62 14.51 -9.57 1.84
N ASP A 63 15.80 -9.22 1.82
CA ASP A 63 16.42 -8.49 2.92
C ASP A 63 15.82 -7.07 3.00
N ASN A 64 15.58 -6.61 4.22
CA ASN A 64 15.14 -5.24 4.48
C ASN A 64 16.33 -4.28 4.33
N ASP A 65 16.68 -3.98 3.07
CA ASP A 65 17.74 -3.04 2.71
C ASP A 65 17.20 -1.64 2.37
N ASP A 66 18.11 -0.68 2.23
CA ASP A 66 17.74 0.72 1.99
C ASP A 66 17.03 0.93 0.64
N ASP A 67 17.32 0.10 -0.37
CA ASP A 67 16.70 0.22 -1.70
C ASP A 67 15.24 -0.21 -1.66
N LEU A 68 14.92 -1.32 -0.98
CA LEU A 68 13.54 -1.75 -0.74
C LEU A 68 12.76 -0.69 0.05
N ARG A 69 13.40 -0.07 1.04
CA ARG A 69 12.78 0.98 1.85
C ARG A 69 12.46 2.22 1.02
N ILE A 70 13.38 2.63 0.15
CA ILE A 70 13.15 3.77 -0.78
C ILE A 70 11.98 3.45 -1.72
N LEU A 71 11.98 2.26 -2.35
CA LEU A 71 10.93 1.84 -3.27
C LEU A 71 9.55 1.85 -2.60
N ILE A 72 9.41 1.22 -1.44
CA ILE A 72 8.14 1.14 -0.72
C ILE A 72 7.70 2.53 -0.24
N THR A 73 8.63 3.40 0.20
CA THR A 73 8.30 4.78 0.61
C THR A 73 7.74 5.57 -0.57
N GLN A 74 8.39 5.50 -1.73
CA GLN A 74 7.91 6.15 -2.96
C GLN A 74 6.51 5.66 -3.32
N GLN A 75 6.29 4.35 -3.21
CA GLN A 75 4.99 3.77 -3.50
C GLN A 75 3.90 4.20 -2.50
N MET A 76 4.24 4.39 -1.22
CA MET A 76 3.31 4.95 -0.22
C MET A 76 2.92 6.38 -0.58
N ASP A 77 3.89 7.20 -0.96
CA ASP A 77 3.63 8.60 -1.32
C ASP A 77 2.72 8.70 -2.55
N GLU A 78 2.89 7.81 -3.54
CA GLU A 78 1.99 7.72 -4.68
C GLU A 78 0.58 7.30 -4.28
N LEU A 79 0.42 6.28 -3.43
CA LEU A 79 -0.89 5.85 -2.95
C LEU A 79 -1.58 6.93 -2.13
N TYR A 80 -0.83 7.70 -1.35
CA TYR A 80 -1.34 8.85 -0.61
C TYR A 80 -1.80 9.95 -1.57
N ALA A 81 -1.02 10.26 -2.60
CA ALA A 81 -1.39 11.24 -3.63
C ALA A 81 -2.65 10.82 -4.42
N LEU A 82 -2.85 9.51 -4.61
CA LEU A 82 -4.07 8.95 -5.22
C LEU A 82 -5.27 8.89 -4.26
N GLY A 83 -5.06 9.12 -2.97
CA GLY A 83 -6.09 9.00 -1.92
C GLY A 83 -6.51 7.57 -1.62
N LEU A 84 -5.71 6.58 -2.03
CA LEU A 84 -5.96 5.15 -1.77
C LEU A 84 -5.59 4.76 -0.33
N ILE A 85 -4.64 5.49 0.25
CA ILE A 85 -4.29 5.42 1.67
C ILE A 85 -4.42 6.79 2.30
N GLU A 86 -4.76 6.83 3.57
CA GLU A 86 -4.78 8.05 4.36
C GLU A 86 -3.74 7.98 5.47
N ARG A 87 -3.32 9.16 5.88
CA ARG A 87 -2.48 9.39 7.05
C ARG A 87 -3.40 9.49 8.25
N ALA A 88 -3.25 8.62 9.25
CA ALA A 88 -3.96 8.79 10.51
C ALA A 88 -3.46 10.06 11.20
N ASP A 89 -4.25 11.12 11.12
CA ASP A 89 -4.13 12.23 12.04
C ASP A 89 -4.58 11.70 13.41
N ASN A 90 -3.66 11.57 14.36
CA ASN A 90 -4.02 11.31 15.76
C ASN A 90 -4.94 12.44 16.23
N VAL A 91 -6.25 12.18 16.28
CA VAL A 91 -7.22 12.89 17.11
C VAL A 91 -7.22 12.27 18.49
#